data_AF-A0A833HE99-F1
#
_entry.id   AF-A0A833HE99-F1
#
_cell.length_a   1.000
_cell.length_b   1.000
_cell.length_c   1.000
_cell.angle_alpha   90.00
_cell.angle_beta   90.00
_cell.angle_gamma   90.00
#
_symmetry.space_group_name_H-M   'P 1'
#
loop_
_entity.id
_entity.type
_entity.pdbx_description
1 polymer ?
#
loop_
_entity_poly.entity_id
_entity_poly.type
_entity_poly.pdbx_seq_one_letter_code
_entity_poly.pdbx_strand_id
1 'polypeptide(L)'
;MNRLFLARLGLDLLAAALIVFCLSYWWLGNLTHEIAGTVLFLLLIVHNGFNRRWYGRLRDPGDARSLFAKTSTIVLLASMLALLLTSILISNALSPLLSAFGGFTVRQIHILAGYWALVLVAVHLGLRWPMLMGVARWAFGIARPSAVRAAVLRLAAAAVAGYGLWSSSVLALGTKLTMEMTLDWWNFEESVIGFFVHCMAVMGLYIALTHYGLQLVRGIRRLRA
;
A
#
# COMPACT_ATOMS: atom_id res chain seq x y z
N MET A 1 3.05 2.16 25.40
CA MET A 1 3.59 1.37 24.27
C MET A 1 5.11 1.51 24.22
N ASN A 2 5.83 0.50 23.72
CA ASN A 2 7.30 0.55 23.61
C ASN A 2 7.73 1.63 22.58
N ARG A 3 8.69 2.50 22.95
CA ARG A 3 9.24 3.55 22.07
C ARG A 3 9.80 2.99 20.76
N LEU A 4 10.46 1.84 20.81
CA LEU A 4 11.00 1.17 19.62
C LEU A 4 9.90 0.72 18.66
N PHE A 5 8.77 0.24 19.19
CA PHE A 5 7.62 -0.15 18.37
C PHE A 5 7.01 1.06 17.67
N LEU A 6 6.86 2.18 18.39
CA LEU A 6 6.36 3.43 17.82
C LEU A 6 7.26 3.98 16.72
N ALA A 7 8.58 3.95 16.94
CA ALA A 7 9.55 4.37 15.92
C ALA A 7 9.43 3.51 14.65
N ARG A 8 9.34 2.17 14.79
CA ARG A 8 9.12 1.26 13.66
C ARG A 8 7.85 1.59 12.90
N LEU A 9 6.74 1.76 13.62
CA LEU A 9 5.47 2.12 13.00
C LEU A 9 5.55 3.46 12.26
N GLY A 10 6.25 4.45 12.81
CA GLY A 10 6.48 5.73 12.15
C GLY A 10 7.25 5.58 10.83
N LEU A 11 8.31 4.76 10.81
CA LEU A 11 9.06 4.45 9.59
C LEU A 11 8.20 3.72 8.55
N ASP A 12 7.35 2.78 9.01
CA ASP A 12 6.44 2.04 8.13
C ASP A 12 5.38 2.97 7.50
N LEU A 13 4.86 3.93 8.28
CA LEU A 13 3.94 4.95 7.78
C LEU A 13 4.61 5.89 6.79
N LEU A 14 5.86 6.29 7.04
CA LEU A 14 6.65 7.08 6.10
C LEU A 14 6.89 6.33 4.79
N ALA A 15 7.22 5.04 4.84
CA ALA A 15 7.37 4.22 3.64
C ALA A 15 6.06 4.13 2.84
N ALA A 16 4.92 3.92 3.52
CA ALA A 16 3.62 3.92 2.86
C ALA A 16 3.29 5.28 2.21
N ALA A 17 3.59 6.38 2.88
CA ALA A 17 3.41 7.73 2.34
C ALA A 17 4.30 7.98 1.11
N LEU A 18 5.56 7.52 1.13
CA LEU A 18 6.47 7.65 0.01
C LEU A 18 6.02 6.86 -1.22
N ILE A 19 5.38 5.69 -1.04
CA ILE A 19 4.77 4.96 -2.18
C ILE A 19 3.73 5.82 -2.87
N VAL A 20 2.80 6.41 -2.12
CA VAL A 20 1.76 7.28 -2.68
C VAL A 20 2.38 8.53 -3.31
N PHE A 21 3.38 9.12 -2.66
CA PHE A 21 4.14 10.25 -3.18
C PHE A 21 4.76 9.93 -4.55
N CYS A 22 5.46 8.79 -4.67
CA CYS A 22 6.11 8.37 -5.91
C CYS A 22 5.11 8.18 -7.07
N LEU A 23 3.84 7.84 -6.83
CA LEU A 23 2.84 7.74 -7.90
C LEU A 23 2.57 9.08 -8.60
N SER A 24 2.89 10.21 -7.98
CA SER A 24 2.76 11.55 -8.57
C SER A 24 3.94 11.94 -9.47
N TYR A 25 4.53 10.98 -10.20
CA TYR A 25 5.73 11.18 -11.04
C TYR A 25 5.66 12.42 -11.94
N TRP A 26 4.55 12.61 -12.64
CA TRP A 26 4.35 13.73 -13.56
C TRP A 26 4.38 15.10 -12.88
N TRP A 27 4.11 15.16 -11.58
CA TRP A 27 4.25 16.36 -10.76
C TRP A 27 5.64 16.48 -10.12
N LEU A 28 6.23 15.36 -9.69
CA LEU A 28 7.54 15.33 -9.01
C LEU A 28 8.72 15.61 -9.94
N GLY A 29 8.63 15.18 -11.19
CA GLY A 29 9.76 15.07 -12.11
C GLY A 29 10.76 13.97 -11.72
N ASN A 30 11.75 13.75 -12.58
CA ASN A 30 12.70 12.64 -12.46
C ASN A 30 13.51 12.67 -11.16
N LEU A 31 14.17 13.80 -10.86
CA LEU A 31 15.09 13.89 -9.72
C LEU A 31 14.39 13.61 -8.39
N THR A 32 13.28 14.28 -8.13
CA THR A 32 12.53 14.13 -6.88
C THR A 32 11.97 12.71 -6.74
N HIS A 33 11.46 12.13 -7.82
CA HIS A 33 10.96 10.75 -7.82
C HIS A 33 12.07 9.73 -7.54
N GLU A 34 13.26 9.89 -8.13
CA GLU A 34 14.41 8.99 -7.90
C GLU A 34 14.94 9.08 -6.46
N ILE A 35 15.02 10.29 -5.90
CA ILE A 35 15.40 10.49 -4.49
C ILE A 35 14.36 9.85 -3.56
N ALA A 36 13.08 10.14 -3.78
CA ALA A 36 12.00 9.57 -2.98
C ALA A 36 11.97 8.04 -3.06
N GLY A 37 12.15 7.48 -4.26
CA GLY A 37 12.27 6.03 -4.49
C GLY A 37 13.46 5.43 -3.75
N THR A 38 14.62 6.09 -3.77
CA THR A 38 15.81 5.63 -3.04
C THR A 38 15.57 5.60 -1.53
N VAL A 39 15.00 6.68 -0.97
CA VAL A 39 14.64 6.73 0.46
C VAL A 39 13.62 5.64 0.80
N LEU A 40 12.61 5.42 -0.05
CA LEU A 40 11.64 4.34 0.11
C LEU A 40 12.33 2.98 0.19
N PHE A 41 13.24 2.66 -0.73
CA PHE A 41 13.92 1.36 -0.71
C PHE A 41 14.86 1.18 0.49
N LEU A 42 15.52 2.24 0.96
CA LEU A 42 16.27 2.20 2.21
C LEU A 42 15.36 1.89 3.41
N LEU A 43 14.19 2.54 3.48
CA LEU A 43 13.19 2.24 4.52
C LEU A 43 12.67 0.79 4.41
N LEU A 44 12.49 0.26 3.21
CA LEU A 44 12.10 -1.13 3.02
C LEU A 44 13.18 -2.11 3.50
N ILE A 45 14.47 -1.82 3.30
CA ILE A 45 15.56 -2.64 3.86
C ILE A 45 15.46 -2.65 5.40
N VAL A 46 15.29 -1.47 6.01
CA VAL A 46 15.13 -1.34 7.47
C VAL A 46 13.87 -2.09 7.96
N HIS A 47 12.74 -1.94 7.26
CA HIS A 47 11.49 -2.62 7.55
C HIS A 47 11.67 -4.15 7.54
N ASN A 48 12.28 -4.70 6.49
CA ASN A 48 12.50 -6.13 6.36
C ASN A 48 13.52 -6.64 7.41
N GLY A 49 14.52 -5.84 7.76
CA GLY A 49 15.47 -6.13 8.84
C GLY A 49 14.78 -6.29 10.19
N PHE A 50 13.90 -5.34 10.56
CA PHE A 50 13.12 -5.43 11.79
C PHE A 50 12.13 -6.59 11.80
N ASN A 51 11.63 -6.96 10.62
CA ASN A 51 10.65 -8.02 10.45
C ASN A 51 11.25 -9.38 10.02
N ARG A 52 12.57 -9.57 10.10
CA ARG A 52 13.26 -10.79 9.63
C ARG A 52 12.72 -12.11 10.21
N ARG A 53 12.19 -12.07 11.44
CA ARG A 53 11.55 -13.23 12.10
C ARG A 53 10.28 -13.71 11.39
N TRP A 54 9.72 -12.93 10.49
CA TRP A 54 8.58 -13.33 9.66
C TRP A 54 8.98 -14.39 8.63
N TYR A 55 10.15 -14.28 8.00
CA TYR A 55 10.62 -15.25 7.01
C TYR A 55 10.77 -16.67 7.57
N GLY A 56 11.21 -16.81 8.83
CA GLY A 56 11.27 -18.11 9.50
C GLY A 56 9.90 -18.77 9.71
N ARG A 57 8.83 -17.98 9.74
CA ARG A 57 7.44 -18.45 9.90
C ARG A 57 6.77 -18.86 8.58
N LEU A 58 7.46 -18.75 7.44
CA LEU A 58 6.92 -19.18 6.15
C LEU A 58 6.73 -20.70 6.06
N ARG A 59 7.51 -21.48 6.83
CA ARG A 59 7.47 -22.95 6.82
C ARG A 59 6.22 -23.55 7.46
N ASP A 60 5.54 -22.81 8.32
CA ASP A 60 4.30 -23.25 8.96
C ASP A 60 3.11 -23.04 8.01
N PRO A 61 2.35 -24.06 7.59
CA PRO A 61 1.21 -23.88 6.70
C PRO A 61 0.11 -22.97 7.31
N GLY A 62 -0.06 -22.98 8.64
CA GLY A 62 -1.07 -22.18 9.34
C GLY A 62 -2.53 -22.43 8.87
N ASP A 63 -3.44 -21.54 9.27
CA ASP A 63 -4.83 -21.55 8.78
C ASP A 63 -4.98 -20.77 7.46
N ALA A 64 -6.13 -20.87 6.79
CA ALA A 64 -6.38 -20.17 5.52
C ALA A 64 -6.16 -18.64 5.60
N ARG A 65 -6.40 -18.03 6.77
CA ARG A 65 -6.11 -16.61 7.00
C ARG A 65 -4.61 -16.34 7.00
N SER A 66 -3.84 -17.18 7.68
CA SER A 66 -2.38 -17.15 7.70
C SER A 66 -1.82 -17.32 6.30
N LEU A 67 -2.36 -18.26 5.51
CA LEU A 67 -1.98 -18.46 4.12
C LEU A 67 -2.25 -17.20 3.27
N PHE A 68 -3.45 -16.64 3.33
CA PHE A 68 -3.77 -15.39 2.60
C PHE A 68 -2.83 -14.24 2.98
N ALA A 69 -2.56 -14.05 4.27
CA ALA A 69 -1.65 -13.02 4.76
C ALA A 69 -0.20 -13.24 4.29
N LYS A 70 0.25 -14.50 4.23
CA LYS A 70 1.59 -14.85 3.73
C LYS A 70 1.68 -14.61 2.23
N THR A 71 0.75 -15.15 1.45
CA THR A 71 0.73 -15.00 -0.01
C THR A 71 0.66 -13.54 -0.43
N SER A 72 -0.25 -12.75 0.15
CA SER A 72 -0.32 -11.31 -0.14
C SER A 72 0.97 -10.56 0.20
N THR A 73 1.64 -10.90 1.31
CA THR A 73 2.93 -10.31 1.67
C THR A 73 4.05 -10.75 0.73
N ILE A 74 4.06 -12.00 0.26
CA ILE A 74 5.04 -12.49 -0.73
C ILE A 74 4.84 -11.76 -2.07
N VAL A 75 3.61 -11.60 -2.52
CA VAL A 75 3.28 -10.86 -3.75
C VAL A 75 3.68 -9.39 -3.62
N LEU A 76 3.47 -8.77 -2.45
CA LEU A 76 3.96 -7.42 -2.15
C LEU A 76 5.49 -7.34 -2.24
N LEU A 77 6.22 -8.30 -1.65
CA LEU A 77 7.68 -8.34 -1.76
C LEU A 77 8.14 -8.48 -3.22
N ALA A 78 7.49 -9.33 -4.01
CA ALA A 78 7.79 -9.49 -5.43
C ALA A 78 7.52 -8.19 -6.22
N SER A 79 6.42 -7.50 -5.94
CA SER A 79 6.09 -6.19 -6.52
C SER A 79 7.14 -5.13 -6.16
N MET A 80 7.60 -5.09 -4.90
CA MET A 80 8.67 -4.18 -4.47
C MET A 80 10.00 -4.50 -5.15
N LEU A 81 10.32 -5.78 -5.36
CA LEU A 81 11.52 -6.18 -6.10
C LEU A 81 11.42 -5.76 -7.57
N ALA A 82 10.28 -5.97 -8.22
CA ALA A 82 10.03 -5.51 -9.58
C ALA A 82 10.19 -3.98 -9.69
N LEU A 83 9.64 -3.22 -8.74
CA LEU A 83 9.84 -1.77 -8.67
C LEU A 83 11.32 -1.41 -8.55
N LEU A 84 12.08 -2.05 -7.66
CA LEU A 84 13.51 -1.77 -7.48
C LEU A 84 14.30 -2.01 -8.77
N LEU A 85 14.11 -3.17 -9.39
CA LEU A 85 14.82 -3.54 -10.61
C LEU A 85 14.47 -2.60 -11.75
N THR A 86 13.19 -2.34 -11.95
CA THR A 86 12.74 -1.41 -13.00
C THR A 86 13.19 0.03 -12.73
N SER A 87 13.20 0.50 -11.48
CA SER A 87 13.75 1.82 -11.10
C SER A 87 15.20 1.97 -11.51
N ILE A 88 16.05 0.96 -11.26
CA ILE A 88 17.46 0.98 -11.62
C ILE A 88 17.62 1.08 -13.15
N LEU A 89 16.84 0.31 -13.90
CA LEU A 89 16.93 0.26 -15.37
C LEU A 89 16.42 1.53 -16.06
N ILE A 90 15.41 2.22 -15.49
CA ILE A 90 14.84 3.44 -16.08
C ILE A 90 15.41 4.74 -15.49
N SER A 91 16.27 4.65 -14.48
CA SER A 91 16.85 5.81 -13.80
C SER A 91 17.60 6.71 -14.76
N ASN A 92 17.30 8.01 -14.69
CA ASN A 92 18.00 9.03 -15.44
C ASN A 92 19.45 9.17 -14.96
N ALA A 93 19.68 9.10 -13.64
CA ALA A 93 21.03 9.17 -13.07
C ALA A 93 21.95 8.03 -13.54
N LEU A 94 21.40 6.84 -13.78
CA LEU A 94 22.14 5.66 -14.27
C LEU A 94 22.08 5.48 -15.80
N SER A 95 21.42 6.40 -16.50
CA SER A 95 21.25 6.32 -17.96
C SER A 95 22.55 6.23 -18.78
N PRO A 96 23.71 6.82 -18.38
CA PRO A 96 24.96 6.64 -19.12
C PRO A 96 25.41 5.17 -19.22
N LEU A 97 24.97 4.32 -18.29
CA LEU A 97 25.34 2.90 -18.23
C LEU A 97 24.21 1.97 -18.67
N LEU A 98 22.96 2.34 -18.41
CA LEU A 98 21.80 1.43 -18.50
C LEU A 98 20.74 1.84 -19.52
N SER A 99 20.93 2.92 -20.28
CA SER A 99 19.92 3.45 -21.23
C SER A 99 19.38 2.41 -22.22
N ALA A 100 20.20 1.46 -22.65
CA ALA A 100 19.79 0.38 -23.55
C ALA A 100 18.71 -0.55 -22.98
N PHE A 101 18.58 -0.61 -21.65
CA PHE A 101 17.63 -1.50 -20.95
C PHE A 101 16.38 -0.76 -20.43
N GLY A 102 16.39 0.57 -20.37
CA GLY A 102 15.30 1.41 -19.84
C GLY A 102 14.13 1.66 -20.82
N GLY A 103 13.82 0.67 -21.65
CA GLY A 103 12.84 0.76 -22.74
C GLY A 103 11.39 0.88 -22.27
N PHE A 104 10.49 1.05 -23.23
CA PHE A 104 9.05 1.24 -23.01
C PHE A 104 8.42 0.16 -22.11
N THR A 105 8.70 -1.13 -22.36
CA THR A 105 8.15 -2.24 -21.58
C THR A 105 8.56 -2.18 -20.11
N VAL A 106 9.80 -1.79 -19.80
CA VAL A 106 10.28 -1.67 -18.41
C VAL A 106 9.53 -0.57 -17.68
N ARG A 107 9.23 0.55 -18.35
CA ARG A 107 8.40 1.63 -17.80
C ARG A 107 6.97 1.16 -17.53
N GLN A 108 6.38 0.37 -18.42
CA GLN A 108 5.06 -0.21 -18.20
C GLN A 108 5.04 -1.17 -17.01
N ILE A 109 6.05 -2.04 -16.88
CA ILE A 109 6.21 -2.92 -15.70
C ILE A 109 6.38 -2.09 -14.43
N HIS A 110 7.14 -0.99 -14.47
CA HIS A 110 7.32 -0.10 -13.32
C HIS A 110 5.99 0.52 -12.87
N ILE A 111 5.19 1.03 -13.80
CA ILE A 111 3.86 1.59 -13.55
C ILE A 111 2.94 0.51 -12.97
N LEU A 112 2.87 -0.65 -13.63
CA LEU A 112 2.07 -1.80 -13.18
C LEU A 112 2.43 -2.18 -11.74
N ALA A 113 3.72 -2.35 -11.46
CA ALA A 113 4.20 -2.71 -10.13
C ALA A 113 3.92 -1.61 -9.10
N GLY A 114 3.96 -0.33 -9.49
CA GLY A 114 3.66 0.82 -8.63
C GLY A 114 2.19 0.86 -8.19
N TYR A 115 1.26 0.68 -9.12
CA TYR A 115 -0.16 0.64 -8.80
C TYR A 115 -0.56 -0.65 -8.06
N TRP A 116 0.06 -1.80 -8.38
CA TRP A 116 -0.12 -3.01 -7.56
C TRP A 116 0.44 -2.84 -6.15
N ALA A 117 1.58 -2.16 -5.98
CA ALA A 117 2.13 -1.84 -4.67
C ALA A 117 1.17 -1.01 -3.82
N LEU A 118 0.48 -0.02 -4.41
CA LEU A 118 -0.57 0.75 -3.73
C LEU A 118 -1.65 -0.17 -3.14
N VAL A 119 -2.19 -1.07 -3.96
CA VAL A 119 -3.24 -2.02 -3.57
C VAL A 119 -2.72 -3.00 -2.51
N LEU A 120 -1.55 -3.58 -2.73
CA LEU A 120 -0.97 -4.60 -1.86
C LEU A 120 -0.55 -4.03 -0.50
N VAL A 121 -0.08 -2.78 -0.44
CA VAL A 121 0.16 -2.07 0.84
C VAL A 121 -1.15 -1.82 1.57
N ALA A 122 -2.21 -1.41 0.86
CA ALA A 122 -3.53 -1.25 1.47
C ALA A 122 -4.06 -2.58 2.04
N VAL A 123 -3.91 -3.69 1.30
CA VAL A 123 -4.21 -5.04 1.80
C VAL A 123 -3.35 -5.36 3.03
N HIS A 124 -2.04 -5.10 2.99
CA HIS A 124 -1.14 -5.33 4.12
C HIS A 124 -1.58 -4.56 5.37
N LEU A 125 -1.97 -3.29 5.23
CA LEU A 125 -2.53 -2.47 6.31
C LEU A 125 -3.87 -3.04 6.83
N GLY A 126 -4.76 -3.49 5.93
CA GLY A 126 -6.03 -4.14 6.29
C GLY A 126 -5.86 -5.43 7.10
N LEU A 127 -4.83 -6.23 6.80
CA LEU A 127 -4.46 -7.41 7.60
C LEU A 127 -4.02 -7.04 9.01
N ARG A 128 -3.35 -5.89 9.15
CA ARG A 128 -2.83 -5.34 10.42
C ARG A 128 -3.80 -4.41 11.12
N TRP A 129 -4.99 -4.16 10.57
CA TRP A 129 -5.95 -3.19 11.09
C TRP A 129 -6.30 -3.35 12.58
N PRO A 130 -6.47 -4.57 13.15
CA PRO A 130 -6.70 -4.72 14.59
C PRO A 130 -5.56 -4.16 15.46
N MET A 131 -4.31 -4.27 15.00
CA MET A 131 -3.14 -3.68 15.66
C MET A 131 -3.19 -2.15 15.58
N LEU A 132 -3.43 -1.60 14.37
CA LEU A 132 -3.53 -0.15 14.15
C LEU A 132 -4.65 0.48 14.98
N MET A 133 -5.81 -0.17 15.07
CA MET A 133 -6.90 0.25 15.94
C MET A 133 -6.51 0.21 17.43
N GLY A 134 -5.66 -0.74 17.84
CA GLY A 134 -5.09 -0.78 19.19
C GLY A 134 -4.19 0.42 19.47
N VAL A 135 -3.32 0.78 18.51
CA VAL A 135 -2.46 1.96 18.58
C VAL A 135 -3.29 3.24 18.65
N ALA A 136 -4.29 3.38 17.78
CA ALA A 136 -5.18 4.55 17.77
C ALA A 136 -5.92 4.70 19.10
N ARG A 137 -6.48 3.61 19.65
CA ARG A 137 -7.13 3.66 20.98
C ARG A 137 -6.17 4.10 22.08
N TRP A 138 -4.93 3.61 22.06
CA TRP A 138 -3.91 4.02 23.04
C TRP A 138 -3.57 5.51 22.88
N ALA A 139 -3.33 5.97 21.65
CA ALA A 139 -2.95 7.37 21.37
C ALA A 139 -4.04 8.37 21.77
N PHE A 140 -5.32 8.02 21.58
CA PHE A 140 -6.47 8.86 21.94
C PHE A 140 -7.02 8.59 23.36
N GLY A 141 -6.34 7.79 24.19
CA GLY A 141 -6.77 7.52 25.57
C GLY A 141 -8.14 6.81 25.68
N ILE A 142 -8.51 6.02 24.67
CA ILE A 142 -9.83 5.39 24.59
C ILE A 142 -9.86 4.13 25.46
N ALA A 143 -10.41 4.25 26.67
CA ALA A 143 -10.52 3.15 27.62
C ALA A 143 -11.82 2.32 27.49
N ARG A 144 -12.97 2.98 27.21
CA ARG A 144 -14.28 2.32 27.19
C ARG A 144 -14.80 2.08 25.77
N PRO A 145 -15.44 0.93 25.48
CA PRO A 145 -16.16 0.73 24.23
C PRO A 145 -17.35 1.71 24.15
N SER A 146 -17.67 2.17 22.94
CA SER A 146 -18.83 3.02 22.67
C SER A 146 -19.47 2.56 21.37
N ALA A 147 -20.75 2.19 21.44
CA ALA A 147 -21.52 1.75 20.28
C ALA A 147 -21.67 2.88 19.25
N VAL A 148 -21.91 4.11 19.72
CA VAL A 148 -22.00 5.32 18.87
C VAL A 148 -20.69 5.55 18.13
N ARG A 149 -19.55 5.54 18.81
CA ARG A 149 -18.24 5.72 18.17
C ARG A 149 -17.96 4.61 17.14
N ALA A 150 -18.29 3.37 17.48
CA ALA A 150 -18.13 2.26 16.54
C ALA A 150 -19.01 2.42 15.31
N ALA A 151 -20.26 2.87 15.46
CA ALA A 151 -21.17 3.15 14.35
C ALA A 151 -20.64 4.28 13.47
N VAL A 152 -20.23 5.41 14.06
CA VAL A 152 -19.65 6.55 13.34
C VAL A 152 -18.41 6.14 12.54
N LEU A 153 -17.47 5.39 13.14
CA LEU A 153 -16.27 4.93 12.45
C LEU A 153 -16.57 3.94 11.32
N ARG A 154 -17.61 3.10 11.46
CA ARG A 154 -18.06 2.20 10.40
C ARG A 154 -18.72 2.96 9.25
N LEU A 155 -19.54 3.97 9.55
CA LEU A 155 -20.13 4.85 8.54
C LEU A 155 -19.04 5.63 7.80
N ALA A 156 -18.05 6.16 8.51
CA ALA A 156 -16.89 6.80 7.90
C ALA A 156 -16.10 5.84 7.01
N ALA A 157 -15.84 4.60 7.46
CA ALA A 157 -15.19 3.58 6.65
C ALA A 157 -16.00 3.22 5.39
N ALA A 158 -17.34 3.15 5.50
CA ALA A 158 -18.22 2.90 4.36
C ALA A 158 -18.20 4.07 3.36
N ALA A 159 -18.22 5.32 3.84
CA ALA A 159 -18.11 6.51 3.01
C ALA A 159 -16.75 6.55 2.28
N VAL A 160 -15.65 6.28 2.99
CA VAL A 160 -14.31 6.19 2.38
C VAL A 160 -14.23 5.07 1.35
N ALA A 161 -14.82 3.90 1.63
CA ALA A 161 -14.85 2.80 0.67
C ALA A 161 -15.68 3.14 -0.58
N GLY A 162 -16.86 3.76 -0.42
CA GLY A 162 -17.68 4.23 -1.55
C GLY A 162 -16.95 5.29 -2.38
N TYR A 163 -16.31 6.25 -1.73
CA TYR A 163 -15.49 7.25 -2.40
C TYR A 163 -14.26 6.64 -3.08
N GLY A 164 -13.65 5.61 -2.48
CA GLY A 164 -12.54 4.86 -3.07
C GLY A 164 -12.94 4.04 -4.30
N LEU A 165 -14.18 3.55 -4.35
CA LEU A 165 -14.71 2.86 -5.53
C LEU A 165 -14.85 3.83 -6.70
N TRP A 166 -15.46 4.99 -6.47
CA TRP A 166 -15.53 6.06 -7.47
C TRP A 166 -14.13 6.54 -7.90
N SER A 167 -13.24 6.75 -6.94
CA SER A 167 -11.84 7.14 -7.17
C SER A 167 -11.07 6.12 -8.01
N SER A 168 -11.40 4.83 -7.92
CA SER A 168 -10.76 3.79 -8.74
C SER A 168 -11.07 3.98 -10.23
N SER A 169 -12.28 4.46 -10.56
CA SER A 169 -12.64 4.83 -11.92
C SER A 169 -11.98 6.13 -12.35
N VAL A 170 -11.96 7.14 -11.47
CA VAL A 170 -11.32 8.45 -11.75
C VAL A 170 -9.82 8.33 -12.02
N LEU A 171 -9.11 7.44 -11.30
CA LEU A 171 -7.69 7.18 -11.52
C LEU A 171 -7.42 6.15 -12.62
N ALA A 172 -8.45 5.70 -13.35
CA ALA A 172 -8.39 4.63 -14.33
C ALA A 172 -7.64 3.38 -13.82
N LEU A 173 -7.82 3.03 -12.53
CA LEU A 173 -6.98 2.08 -11.81
C LEU A 173 -6.92 0.71 -12.50
N GLY A 174 -8.04 0.26 -13.08
CA GLY A 174 -8.13 -1.00 -13.83
C GLY A 174 -7.09 -1.08 -14.94
N THR A 175 -6.99 -0.04 -15.77
CA THR A 175 -6.02 0.01 -16.89
C THR A 175 -4.57 -0.08 -16.40
N LYS A 176 -4.26 0.59 -15.29
CA LYS A 176 -2.90 0.56 -14.70
C LYS A 176 -2.58 -0.80 -14.08
N LEU A 177 -3.58 -1.50 -13.53
CA LEU A 177 -3.42 -2.84 -12.93
C LEU A 177 -3.37 -3.97 -13.97
N THR A 178 -3.88 -3.76 -15.18
CA THR A 178 -3.84 -4.73 -16.30
C THR A 178 -2.73 -4.45 -17.30
N MET A 179 -1.91 -3.41 -17.08
CA MET A 179 -0.87 -2.95 -18.01
C MET A 179 -1.43 -2.52 -19.37
N GLU A 180 -2.67 -2.05 -19.39
CA GLU A 180 -3.28 -1.46 -20.59
C GLU A 180 -2.67 -0.09 -20.87
N MET A 181 -2.34 0.14 -22.14
CA MET A 181 -1.84 1.42 -22.61
C MET A 181 -2.95 2.46 -22.52
N THR A 182 -2.70 3.52 -21.76
CA THR A 182 -3.64 4.63 -21.60
C THR A 182 -2.92 5.97 -21.53
N LEU A 183 -3.53 6.98 -22.16
CA LEU A 183 -3.14 8.39 -22.03
C LEU A 183 -3.91 9.08 -20.90
N ASP A 184 -4.82 8.37 -20.24
CA ASP A 184 -5.59 8.85 -19.09
C ASP A 184 -4.69 8.90 -17.86
N TRP A 185 -4.03 10.04 -17.71
CA TRP A 185 -3.17 10.40 -16.59
C TRP A 185 -3.80 11.57 -15.85
N TRP A 186 -3.64 11.59 -14.53
CA TRP A 186 -4.14 12.66 -13.71
C TRP A 186 -3.56 14.02 -14.14
N ASN A 187 -4.43 15.01 -14.34
CA ASN A 187 -4.02 16.38 -14.62
C ASN A 187 -3.60 17.10 -13.33
N PHE A 188 -2.30 17.17 -13.08
CA PHE A 188 -1.77 17.84 -11.88
C PHE A 188 -1.90 19.38 -11.91
N GLU A 189 -2.21 19.97 -13.07
CA GLU A 189 -2.54 21.41 -13.15
C GLU A 189 -3.92 21.71 -12.54
N GLU A 190 -4.84 20.74 -12.57
CA GLU A 190 -6.18 20.90 -11.98
C GLU A 190 -6.11 20.80 -10.45
N SER A 191 -5.49 19.74 -9.93
CA SER A 191 -5.36 19.56 -8.47
C SER A 191 -4.32 18.54 -8.07
N VAL A 192 -3.28 18.98 -7.36
CA VAL A 192 -2.31 18.07 -6.72
C VAL A 192 -2.96 17.32 -5.55
N ILE A 193 -3.72 18.03 -4.71
CA ILE A 193 -4.36 17.43 -3.52
C ILE A 193 -5.41 16.40 -3.94
N GLY A 194 -6.14 16.65 -5.03
CA GLY A 194 -7.14 15.73 -5.57
C GLY A 194 -6.57 14.34 -5.85
N PHE A 195 -5.39 14.27 -6.49
CA PHE A 195 -4.70 13.00 -6.74
C PHE A 195 -4.46 12.20 -5.45
N PHE A 196 -3.88 12.85 -4.44
CA PHE A 196 -3.59 12.21 -3.15
C PHE A 196 -4.87 11.77 -2.43
N VAL A 197 -5.93 12.58 -2.47
CA VAL A 197 -7.23 12.23 -1.90
C VAL A 197 -7.81 10.98 -2.57
N HIS A 198 -7.76 10.89 -3.90
CA HIS A 198 -8.19 9.70 -4.63
C HIS A 198 -7.32 8.47 -4.31
N CYS A 199 -5.99 8.60 -4.25
CA CYS A 199 -5.11 7.50 -3.85
C CYS A 199 -5.42 7.00 -2.43
N MET A 200 -5.58 7.92 -1.47
CA MET A 200 -5.92 7.57 -0.09
C MET A 200 -7.30 6.91 0.02
N ALA A 201 -8.26 7.35 -0.79
CA ALA A 201 -9.58 6.73 -0.87
C ALA A 201 -9.51 5.29 -1.40
N VAL A 202 -8.76 5.07 -2.48
CA VAL A 202 -8.50 3.72 -3.03
C VAL A 202 -7.83 2.83 -1.98
N MET A 203 -6.81 3.33 -1.28
CA MET A 203 -6.21 2.57 -0.17
C MET A 203 -7.24 2.26 0.92
N GLY A 204 -8.07 3.24 1.30
CA GLY A 204 -9.13 3.06 2.28
C GLY A 204 -10.13 1.97 1.89
N LEU A 205 -10.52 1.91 0.61
CA LEU A 205 -11.35 0.84 0.05
C LEU A 205 -10.70 -0.53 0.26
N TYR A 206 -9.45 -0.74 -0.18
CA TYR A 206 -8.79 -2.05 -0.08
C TYR A 206 -8.45 -2.44 1.37
N ILE A 207 -8.17 -1.47 2.24
CA ILE A 207 -8.04 -1.68 3.69
C ILE A 207 -9.38 -2.20 4.25
N ALA A 208 -10.50 -1.54 3.93
CA ALA A 208 -11.82 -1.91 4.40
C ALA A 208 -12.23 -3.30 3.88
N LEU A 209 -12.09 -3.55 2.58
CA LEU A 209 -12.37 -4.85 1.96
C LEU A 209 -11.58 -5.97 2.63
N THR A 210 -10.28 -5.77 2.83
CA THR A 210 -9.42 -6.76 3.49
C THR A 210 -9.85 -7.00 4.93
N HIS A 211 -10.05 -5.92 5.70
CA HIS A 211 -10.38 -6.02 7.12
C HIS A 211 -11.74 -6.68 7.36
N TYR A 212 -12.79 -6.18 6.71
CA TYR A 212 -14.15 -6.67 6.89
C TYR A 212 -14.37 -8.03 6.22
N GLY A 213 -13.74 -8.30 5.06
CA GLY A 213 -13.76 -9.62 4.43
C GLY A 213 -13.19 -10.71 5.35
N LEU A 214 -12.06 -10.44 6.00
CA LEU A 214 -11.47 -11.34 7.00
C LEU A 214 -12.34 -11.54 8.24
N GLN A 215 -13.11 -10.53 8.66
CA GLN A 215 -14.06 -10.67 9.76
C GLN A 215 -15.24 -11.55 9.37
N LEU A 216 -15.79 -11.34 8.17
CA LEU A 216 -16.91 -12.12 7.64
C LEU A 216 -16.55 -13.61 7.55
N VAL A 217 -15.39 -13.94 6.97
CA VAL A 217 -14.90 -15.32 6.87
C VAL A 217 -14.76 -15.97 8.26
N ARG A 218 -14.29 -15.24 9.27
CA ARG A 218 -14.22 -15.76 10.65
C ARG A 218 -15.59 -15.96 11.26
N GLY A 219 -16.54 -15.05 11.01
CA GLY A 219 -17.93 -15.17 11.46
C GLY A 219 -18.59 -16.42 10.90
N ILE A 220 -18.48 -16.64 9.58
CA ILE A 220 -19.01 -17.82 8.90
C ILE A 220 -18.41 -19.11 9.46
N ARG A 221 -17.09 -19.15 9.71
CA ARG A 221 -16.44 -20.33 10.31
C ARG A 221 -16.93 -20.63 11.73
N ARG A 222 -17.18 -19.60 12.54
CA ARG A 222 -17.72 -19.78 13.90
C ARG A 222 -19.16 -20.26 13.91
N LEU A 223 -19.96 -19.95 12.89
CA LEU A 223 -21.33 -20.43 12.75
C LEU A 223 -21.41 -21.88 12.24
N ARG A 224 -20.32 -22.41 11.66
CA ARG A 224 -20.24 -23.78 11.10
C ARG A 224 -19.54 -24.78 12.01
N ALA A 225 -18.95 -24.34 13.11
CA ALA A 225 -18.28 -25.15 14.12
C ALA A 225 -19.21 -25.33 15.32
#